data_AF-A0A1H7MXZ4-F1
#
_entry.id   AF-A0A1H7MXZ4-F1
#
_cell.length_a   1.000
_cell.length_b   1.000
_cell.length_c   1.000
_cell.angle_alpha   90.00
_cell.angle_beta   90.00
_cell.angle_gamma   90.00
#
_symmetry.space_group_name_H-M   'P 1'
#
loop_
_entity.id
_entity.type
_entity.pdbx_description
1 polymer ?
#
loop_
_entity_poly.entity_id
_entity_poly.type
_entity_poly.pdbx_seq_one_letter_code
_entity_poly.pdbx_strand_id
1 'polypeptide(L)'
;MENTKPKKSLIKRIRNIVLILLGLIILIYVIINIVFWNIGMPERYFDYEVLENDTIEIEHYTGPFFLLNIPDTIEGKPVTSIGNSIFEEPLYENGKYDTKKYVMYKYVTAIHLPDTVEEIHGWAFGYCKELRTINIPSNLRFSGSHILADAKVRKLVFPEGITEIGYGDTAEGFNYGTRPLMESFADMKYLQEVVFPESLTTIGDSAFSGCTSLKSVTLPKGLKKICINAFMECTSLKKVTLPDSIEEIEYGAFQNSGLTEANIPKNLKTDCGCIFRGTPFEKTLEKEATGDFIIFNDVLLYKYIGGDENVVIPNGIESICSRAFWEAQNIKTVEIPESVKYINGAFQYSSVESIKLPNSIKVIDRYAFCDCPSLKKITIPASVEEIGDHAFENCPSLEQTIIEGSPKMGEDVFKGSNPLLNNPK
;
A
#
# COMPACT_ATOMS: atom_id res chain seq x y z
N MET A 1 60.41 -45.67 22.32
CA MET A 1 59.40 -44.62 22.57
C MET A 1 59.75 -43.40 21.70
N GLU A 2 59.34 -43.42 20.43
CA GLU A 2 59.65 -42.35 19.46
C GLU A 2 58.69 -41.16 19.58
N ASN A 3 59.23 -40.05 20.08
CA ASN A 3 59.16 -38.69 19.53
C ASN A 3 57.88 -38.20 18.78
N THR A 4 56.70 -38.22 19.42
CA THR A 4 55.46 -37.62 18.89
C THR A 4 55.27 -36.12 19.22
N LYS A 5 56.16 -35.50 20.01
CA LYS A 5 56.08 -34.09 20.43
C LYS A 5 56.32 -33.01 19.34
N PRO A 6 57.25 -33.15 18.37
CA PRO A 6 57.54 -32.07 17.41
C PRO A 6 56.41 -31.87 16.38
N LYS A 7 55.70 -32.93 15.98
CA LYS A 7 54.58 -32.84 15.01
C LYS A 7 53.40 -32.01 15.52
N LYS A 8 53.02 -32.14 16.80
CA LYS A 8 51.94 -31.34 17.42
C LYS A 8 52.30 -29.85 17.51
N SER A 9 53.57 -29.53 17.76
CA SER A 9 54.08 -28.14 17.79
C SER A 9 54.06 -27.51 16.39
N LEU A 10 54.48 -28.26 15.37
CA LEU A 10 54.47 -27.81 13.98
C LEU A 10 53.04 -27.56 13.46
N ILE A 11 52.10 -28.48 13.71
CA ILE A 11 50.69 -28.32 13.31
C ILE A 11 50.06 -27.08 13.97
N LYS A 12 50.36 -26.81 15.25
CA LYS A 12 49.89 -25.61 15.94
C LYS A 12 50.44 -24.33 15.31
N ARG A 13 51.71 -24.31 14.91
CA ARG A 13 52.33 -23.17 14.21
C ARG A 13 51.71 -22.96 12.83
N ILE A 14 51.51 -24.02 12.05
CA ILE A 14 50.84 -23.95 10.74
C ILE A 14 49.42 -23.41 10.90
N ARG A 15 48.63 -23.94 11.84
CA ARG A 15 47.29 -23.45 12.12
C ARG A 15 47.28 -21.96 12.48
N ASN A 16 48.21 -21.51 13.32
CA ASN A 16 48.30 -20.10 13.70
C ASN A 16 48.66 -19.21 12.50
N ILE A 17 49.58 -19.64 11.64
CA ILE A 17 49.92 -18.92 10.40
C ILE A 17 48.71 -18.85 9.47
N VAL A 18 47.99 -19.96 9.28
CA VAL A 18 46.76 -20.00 8.47
C VAL A 18 45.70 -19.04 9.03
N LEU A 19 45.49 -19.01 10.34
CA LEU A 19 44.55 -18.08 10.97
C LEU A 19 44.97 -16.61 10.80
N ILE A 20 46.27 -16.31 10.88
CA ILE A 20 46.78 -14.95 10.62
C ILE A 20 46.55 -14.56 9.16
N LEU A 21 46.86 -15.45 8.21
CA LEU A 21 46.64 -15.20 6.78
C LEU A 21 45.15 -15.01 6.46
N LEU A 22 44.28 -15.84 7.04
CA LEU A 22 42.83 -15.69 6.91
C LEU A 22 42.37 -14.34 7.48
N GLY A 23 42.88 -13.95 8.64
CA GLY A 23 42.60 -12.64 9.24
C GLY A 23 43.04 -11.47 8.35
N LEU A 24 44.22 -11.56 7.73
CA LEU A 24 44.71 -10.55 6.78
C LEU A 24 43.87 -10.49 5.51
N ILE A 25 43.45 -11.63 4.96
CA ILE A 25 42.56 -11.70 3.78
C ILE A 25 41.22 -11.02 4.10
N ILE A 26 40.62 -11.34 5.25
CA ILE A 26 39.37 -10.71 5.70
C ILE A 26 39.56 -9.20 5.87
N LEU A 27 40.66 -8.78 6.51
CA LEU A 27 40.97 -7.36 6.71
C LEU A 27 41.10 -6.62 5.37
N ILE A 28 41.85 -7.18 4.42
CA ILE A 28 42.01 -6.61 3.07
C ILE A 28 40.64 -6.52 2.38
N TYR A 29 39.83 -7.57 2.46
CA TYR A 29 38.49 -7.58 1.86
C TYR A 29 37.58 -6.49 2.47
N VAL A 30 37.60 -6.32 3.80
CA VAL A 30 36.87 -5.24 4.47
C VAL A 30 37.37 -3.87 4.03
N ILE A 31 38.69 -3.67 3.92
CA ILE A 31 39.27 -2.42 3.44
C ILE A 31 38.79 -2.13 2.01
N ILE A 32 38.76 -3.11 1.11
CA ILE A 32 38.28 -2.93 -0.26
C ILE A 32 36.80 -2.50 -0.28
N ASN A 33 35.95 -3.13 0.54
CA ASN A 33 34.53 -2.72 0.67
C ASN A 33 34.41 -1.26 1.10
N ILE A 34 35.20 -0.83 2.09
CA ILE A 34 35.19 0.56 2.57
C ILE A 34 35.70 1.53 1.50
N VAL A 35 36.73 1.14 0.75
CA VAL A 35 37.24 1.94 -0.36
C VAL A 35 36.16 2.15 -1.41
N PHE A 36 35.52 1.08 -1.90
CA PHE A 36 34.44 1.17 -2.89
C PHE A 36 33.19 1.87 -2.36
N TRP A 37 32.90 1.75 -1.06
CA TRP A 37 31.86 2.56 -0.43
C TRP A 37 32.12 4.07 -0.54
N ASN A 38 33.38 4.50 -0.46
CA ASN A 38 33.73 5.93 -0.51
C ASN A 38 33.91 6.49 -1.92
N ILE A 39 34.37 5.67 -2.88
CA ILE A 39 34.73 6.14 -4.24
C ILE A 39 33.76 5.69 -5.33
N GLY A 40 32.75 4.89 -4.98
CA GLY A 40 31.86 4.22 -5.94
C GLY A 40 32.32 2.80 -6.27
N MET A 41 31.34 1.94 -6.56
CA MET A 41 31.59 0.56 -6.99
C MET A 41 32.10 0.55 -8.44
N PRO A 42 33.15 -0.23 -8.77
CA PRO A 42 33.63 -0.31 -10.15
C PRO A 42 32.56 -0.80 -11.13
N GLU A 43 32.45 -0.13 -12.28
CA GLU A 43 31.44 -0.37 -13.32
C GLU A 43 31.37 -1.84 -13.78
N ARG A 44 32.51 -2.55 -13.80
CA ARG A 44 32.61 -3.98 -14.16
C ARG A 44 31.77 -4.95 -13.30
N TYR A 45 31.14 -4.47 -12.24
CA TYR A 45 30.26 -5.26 -11.36
C TYR A 45 28.78 -5.05 -11.66
N PHE A 46 28.46 -4.27 -12.69
CA PHE A 46 27.08 -4.02 -13.11
C PHE A 46 26.89 -4.50 -14.55
N ASP A 47 25.84 -5.27 -14.76
CA ASP A 47 25.24 -5.43 -16.08
C ASP A 47 24.13 -4.37 -16.20
N TYR A 48 24.05 -3.71 -17.35
CA TYR A 48 23.24 -2.51 -17.51
C TYR A 48 22.79 -2.30 -18.97
N GLU A 49 21.72 -1.54 -19.15
CA GLU A 49 21.19 -1.10 -20.45
C GLU A 49 21.36 0.41 -20.62
N VAL A 50 21.64 0.86 -21.85
CA VAL A 50 21.59 2.27 -22.22
C VAL A 50 20.20 2.59 -22.77
N LEU A 51 19.47 3.46 -22.08
CA LEU A 51 18.10 3.87 -22.42
C LEU A 51 18.08 4.87 -23.59
N GLU A 52 16.90 5.06 -24.19
CA GLU A 52 16.71 5.95 -25.36
C GLU A 52 17.09 7.42 -25.10
N ASN A 53 17.01 7.87 -23.85
CA ASN A 53 17.36 9.21 -23.39
C ASN A 53 18.86 9.39 -23.05
N ASP A 54 19.70 8.42 -23.43
CA ASP A 54 21.15 8.40 -23.19
C ASP A 54 21.56 8.22 -21.71
N THR A 55 20.68 7.65 -20.89
CA THR A 55 20.95 7.31 -19.48
C THR A 55 21.06 5.80 -19.27
N ILE A 56 21.39 5.37 -18.05
CA ILE A 56 21.64 3.96 -17.72
C ILE A 56 20.57 3.41 -16.77
N GLU A 57 20.10 2.21 -17.10
CA GLU A 57 19.40 1.32 -16.16
C GLU A 57 20.34 0.19 -15.72
N ILE A 58 20.48 -0.01 -14.40
CA ILE A 58 21.19 -1.18 -13.86
C ILE A 58 20.27 -2.39 -13.89
N GLU A 59 20.64 -3.43 -14.62
CA GLU A 59 19.88 -4.68 -14.68
C GLU A 59 20.34 -5.67 -13.62
N HIS A 60 21.66 -5.79 -13.38
CA HIS A 60 22.19 -6.76 -12.43
C HIS A 60 23.44 -6.26 -11.70
N TYR A 61 23.61 -6.68 -10.44
CA TYR A 61 24.84 -6.53 -9.68
C TYR A 61 25.54 -7.88 -9.50
N THR A 62 26.77 -7.99 -10.00
CA THR A 62 27.59 -9.21 -9.97
C THR A 62 28.76 -9.15 -8.99
N GLY A 63 28.87 -8.06 -8.22
CA GLY A 63 29.99 -7.84 -7.30
C GLY A 63 29.97 -8.72 -6.05
N PRO A 64 31.16 -9.11 -5.51
CA PRO A 64 31.26 -9.91 -4.31
C PRO A 64 31.25 -9.09 -3.01
N PHE A 65 30.79 -7.83 -3.03
CA PHE A 65 30.90 -6.87 -1.92
C PHE A 65 29.60 -6.72 -1.12
N PHE A 66 29.73 -6.47 0.18
CA PHE A 66 28.62 -6.29 1.11
C PHE A 66 28.23 -4.82 1.36
N LEU A 67 29.07 -3.88 0.90
CA LEU A 67 28.77 -2.45 0.80
C LEU A 67 28.66 -2.10 -0.67
N LEU A 68 27.45 -1.76 -1.13
CA LEU A 68 27.19 -1.41 -2.53
C LEU A 68 27.01 0.11 -2.64
N ASN A 69 27.93 0.79 -3.30
CA ASN A 69 27.77 2.19 -3.68
C ASN A 69 27.58 2.27 -5.19
N ILE A 70 26.34 2.51 -5.65
CA ILE A 70 26.02 2.61 -7.06
C ILE A 70 26.62 3.91 -7.62
N PRO A 71 27.39 3.87 -8.72
CA PRO A 71 28.03 5.06 -9.26
C PRO A 71 27.02 6.03 -9.88
N ASP A 72 27.29 7.33 -9.82
CA ASP A 72 26.46 8.36 -10.49
C ASP A 72 26.42 8.15 -12.02
N THR A 73 27.50 7.60 -12.58
CA THR A 73 27.65 7.37 -14.02
C THR A 73 28.28 6.02 -14.33
N ILE A 74 27.93 5.41 -15.46
CA ILE A 74 28.62 4.28 -16.08
C ILE A 74 28.99 4.69 -17.50
N GLU A 75 30.25 4.52 -17.91
CA GLU A 75 30.79 4.99 -19.20
C GLU A 75 30.49 6.49 -19.50
N GLY A 76 30.42 7.31 -18.44
CA GLY A 76 30.11 8.74 -18.51
C GLY A 76 28.63 9.08 -18.70
N LYS A 77 27.73 8.09 -18.77
CA LYS A 77 26.28 8.27 -18.82
C LYS A 77 25.67 8.18 -17.43
N PRO A 78 24.68 9.02 -17.08
CA PRO A 78 24.09 9.01 -15.73
C PRO A 78 23.31 7.73 -15.46
N VAL A 79 23.46 7.18 -14.26
CA VAL A 79 22.62 6.07 -13.77
C VAL A 79 21.33 6.65 -13.23
N THR A 80 20.23 6.45 -13.97
CA THR A 80 18.92 7.04 -13.63
C THR A 80 17.87 6.01 -13.24
N SER A 81 18.08 4.74 -13.59
CA SER A 81 17.13 3.66 -13.26
C SER A 81 17.82 2.48 -12.60
N ILE A 82 17.15 1.89 -11.63
CA ILE A 82 17.50 0.59 -11.05
C ILE A 82 16.41 -0.40 -11.46
N GLY A 83 16.80 -1.38 -12.29
CA GLY A 83 15.90 -2.37 -12.85
C GLY A 83 15.31 -3.33 -11.82
N ASN A 84 14.44 -4.20 -12.32
CA ASN A 84 13.74 -5.17 -11.47
C ASN A 84 14.72 -6.21 -10.92
N SER A 85 14.58 -6.55 -9.64
CA SER A 85 15.32 -7.66 -9.02
C SER A 85 16.81 -7.72 -9.37
N ILE A 86 17.58 -6.62 -9.24
CA ILE A 86 19.00 -6.55 -9.68
C ILE A 86 19.95 -7.56 -9.01
N PHE A 87 19.45 -8.30 -8.02
CA PHE A 87 20.16 -9.36 -7.31
C PHE A 87 19.62 -10.77 -7.60
N GLU A 88 18.50 -10.90 -8.32
CA GLU A 88 18.00 -12.20 -8.78
C GLU A 88 18.75 -12.65 -10.04
N GLU A 89 18.81 -13.96 -10.27
CA GLU A 89 19.46 -14.50 -11.46
C GLU A 89 18.64 -14.13 -12.71
N PRO A 90 19.26 -13.85 -13.86
CA PRO A 90 18.54 -13.87 -15.12
C PRO A 90 17.92 -15.27 -15.29
N LEU A 91 16.60 -15.31 -15.42
CA LEU A 91 15.86 -16.54 -15.62
C LEU A 91 16.38 -17.25 -16.89
N TYR A 92 16.94 -18.45 -16.70
CA TYR A 92 16.85 -19.57 -17.64
C TYR A 92 17.48 -19.40 -19.04
N GLU A 93 18.74 -19.84 -19.20
CA GLU A 93 19.24 -20.28 -20.51
C GLU A 93 19.74 -21.73 -20.46
N ASN A 94 19.24 -22.56 -21.38
CA ASN A 94 19.77 -23.90 -21.69
C ASN A 94 19.70 -24.97 -20.58
N GLY A 95 18.73 -24.87 -19.67
CA GLY A 95 18.30 -26.01 -18.83
C GLY A 95 19.32 -26.51 -17.80
N LYS A 96 20.28 -25.68 -17.39
CA LYS A 96 21.21 -26.00 -16.29
C LYS A 96 21.38 -24.83 -15.33
N TYR A 97 21.14 -25.09 -14.04
CA TYR A 97 21.49 -24.17 -12.96
C TYR A 97 23.01 -24.18 -12.72
N ASP A 98 23.66 -23.01 -12.73
CA ASP A 98 24.97 -22.83 -12.09
C ASP A 98 24.77 -22.22 -10.70
N THR A 99 24.38 -23.06 -9.75
CA THR A 99 24.04 -22.69 -8.36
C THR A 99 25.23 -22.18 -7.53
N LYS A 100 26.42 -22.05 -8.12
CA LYS A 100 27.66 -21.71 -7.38
C LYS A 100 28.11 -20.27 -7.51
N LYS A 101 27.56 -19.48 -8.45
CA LYS A 101 28.26 -18.27 -8.90
C LYS A 101 27.88 -16.97 -8.19
N TYR A 102 26.66 -16.77 -7.67
CA TYR A 102 26.28 -15.45 -7.12
C TYR A 102 25.34 -15.49 -5.89
N VAL A 103 25.69 -16.29 -4.88
CA VAL A 103 24.98 -16.30 -3.56
C VAL A 103 25.30 -15.05 -2.71
N MET A 104 26.22 -14.18 -3.17
CA MET A 104 26.80 -13.12 -2.35
C MET A 104 25.86 -11.92 -2.09
N TYR A 105 24.87 -11.66 -2.93
CA TYR A 105 23.91 -10.55 -2.71
C TYR A 105 23.15 -10.70 -1.38
N LYS A 106 23.00 -11.94 -0.88
CA LYS A 106 22.43 -12.24 0.44
C LYS A 106 23.23 -11.61 1.59
N TYR A 107 24.46 -11.15 1.34
CA TYR A 107 25.31 -10.49 2.31
C TYR A 107 25.38 -8.97 2.12
N VAL A 108 24.71 -8.37 1.14
CA VAL A 108 24.66 -6.91 1.02
C VAL A 108 24.00 -6.34 2.27
N THR A 109 24.73 -5.48 2.98
CA THR A 109 24.31 -4.90 4.26
C THR A 109 24.00 -3.41 4.17
N ALA A 110 24.57 -2.72 3.19
CA ALA A 110 24.30 -1.33 2.91
C ALA A 110 24.33 -1.05 1.41
N ILE A 111 23.39 -0.22 0.96
CA ILE A 111 23.32 0.30 -0.41
C ILE A 111 23.37 1.82 -0.34
N HIS A 112 24.17 2.44 -1.20
CA HIS A 112 24.10 3.86 -1.50
C HIS A 112 23.62 4.03 -2.93
N LEU A 113 22.54 4.78 -3.09
CA LEU A 113 21.98 5.17 -4.38
C LEU A 113 22.35 6.62 -4.67
N PRO A 114 22.87 6.94 -5.88
CA PRO A 114 23.16 8.32 -6.24
C PRO A 114 21.87 9.11 -6.48
N ASP A 115 21.94 10.43 -6.31
CA ASP A 115 20.79 11.31 -6.56
C ASP A 115 20.44 11.40 -8.06
N THR A 116 21.26 10.86 -8.96
CA THR A 116 20.90 10.70 -10.38
C THR A 116 19.80 9.67 -10.59
N VAL A 117 19.56 8.76 -9.63
CA VAL A 117 18.49 7.75 -9.73
C VAL A 117 17.12 8.42 -9.59
N GLU A 118 16.32 8.29 -10.64
CA GLU A 118 14.95 8.79 -10.73
C GLU A 118 13.92 7.65 -10.60
N GLU A 119 14.32 6.41 -10.91
CA GLU A 119 13.44 5.25 -10.90
C GLU A 119 14.06 4.05 -10.19
N ILE A 120 13.26 3.38 -9.36
CA ILE A 120 13.62 2.08 -8.76
C ILE A 120 12.48 1.12 -9.07
N HIS A 121 12.74 0.07 -9.81
CA HIS A 121 11.72 -0.86 -10.27
C HIS A 121 11.39 -1.93 -9.22
N GLY A 122 10.41 -2.77 -9.56
CA GLY A 122 9.87 -3.77 -8.64
C GLY A 122 10.93 -4.74 -8.15
N TRP A 123 10.89 -5.06 -6.85
CA TRP A 123 11.78 -6.03 -6.22
C TRP A 123 13.28 -5.73 -6.38
N ALA A 124 13.68 -4.53 -6.82
CA ALA A 124 15.09 -4.15 -7.08
C ALA A 124 16.04 -4.60 -5.96
N PHE A 125 15.66 -4.37 -4.69
CA PHE A 125 16.41 -4.84 -3.51
C PHE A 125 15.57 -5.78 -2.63
N GLY A 126 14.52 -6.38 -3.21
CA GLY A 126 13.72 -7.40 -2.59
C GLY A 126 14.59 -8.59 -2.17
N TYR A 127 14.21 -9.25 -1.08
CA TYR A 127 14.92 -10.41 -0.52
C TYR A 127 16.39 -10.18 -0.10
N CYS A 128 16.85 -8.93 -0.04
CA CYS A 128 18.13 -8.56 0.55
C CYS A 128 18.09 -8.69 2.09
N LYS A 129 18.05 -9.93 2.58
CA LYS A 129 17.79 -10.27 4.00
C LYS A 129 18.83 -9.77 4.99
N GLU A 130 19.99 -9.30 4.54
CA GLU A 130 20.99 -8.67 5.40
C GLU A 130 21.10 -7.15 5.23
N LEU A 131 20.35 -6.56 4.29
CA LEU A 131 20.35 -5.12 4.03
C LEU A 131 19.77 -4.37 5.22
N ARG A 132 20.53 -3.44 5.77
CA ARG A 132 20.18 -2.67 6.97
C ARG A 132 20.09 -1.18 6.72
N THR A 133 20.82 -0.69 5.72
CA THR A 133 20.96 0.72 5.41
C THR A 133 20.83 0.95 3.92
N ILE A 134 19.96 1.88 3.54
CA ILE A 134 19.80 2.37 2.17
C ILE A 134 19.31 3.81 2.24
N ASN A 135 19.79 4.68 1.35
CA ASN A 135 19.21 6.01 1.17
C ASN A 135 18.17 5.98 0.05
N ILE A 136 17.14 6.83 0.17
CA ILE A 136 16.24 7.14 -0.92
C ILE A 136 16.83 8.32 -1.71
N PRO A 137 16.99 8.22 -3.05
CA PRO A 137 17.45 9.33 -3.89
C PRO A 137 16.50 10.52 -3.83
N SER A 138 17.04 11.74 -3.88
CA SER A 138 16.22 12.96 -3.86
C SER A 138 15.44 13.23 -5.15
N ASN A 139 15.89 12.68 -6.28
CA ASN A 139 15.19 12.78 -7.55
C ASN A 139 14.28 11.58 -7.85
N LEU A 140 14.02 10.70 -6.87
CA LEU A 140 13.14 9.55 -7.07
C LEU A 140 11.72 10.00 -7.43
N ARG A 141 11.27 9.60 -8.63
CA ARG A 141 9.93 9.87 -9.19
C ARG A 141 9.09 8.61 -9.34
N PHE A 142 9.75 7.46 -9.50
CA PHE A 142 9.09 6.17 -9.66
C PHE A 142 9.64 5.15 -8.67
N SER A 143 8.74 4.47 -7.96
CA SER A 143 9.07 3.29 -7.14
C SER A 143 8.14 2.14 -7.48
N GLY A 144 8.69 1.06 -8.03
CA GLY A 144 7.99 -0.20 -8.31
C GLY A 144 7.56 -0.92 -7.04
N SER A 145 6.96 -2.10 -7.17
CA SER A 145 6.44 -2.86 -6.02
C SER A 145 7.56 -3.53 -5.21
N HIS A 146 7.40 -3.61 -3.89
CA HIS A 146 8.25 -4.40 -2.99
C HIS A 146 9.76 -4.13 -3.08
N ILE A 147 10.18 -2.88 -3.34
CA ILE A 147 11.58 -2.54 -3.61
C ILE A 147 12.54 -2.95 -2.49
N LEU A 148 12.04 -3.04 -1.25
CA LEU A 148 12.80 -3.38 -0.04
C LEU A 148 12.17 -4.51 0.78
N ALA A 149 11.31 -5.34 0.18
CA ALA A 149 10.66 -6.44 0.88
C ALA A 149 11.68 -7.40 1.53
N ASP A 150 11.40 -7.85 2.76
CA ASP A 150 12.27 -8.68 3.61
C ASP A 150 13.65 -8.07 3.99
N ALA A 151 13.97 -6.83 3.58
CA ALA A 151 15.18 -6.15 4.04
C ALA A 151 15.10 -5.84 5.54
N LYS A 152 16.24 -5.91 6.24
CA LYS A 152 16.38 -5.58 7.67
C LYS A 152 16.53 -4.07 7.93
N VAL A 153 16.07 -3.24 7.00
CA VAL A 153 16.02 -1.78 7.15
C VAL A 153 15.01 -1.45 8.24
N ARG A 154 15.48 -0.79 9.31
CA ARG A 154 14.63 -0.45 10.47
C ARG A 154 14.10 0.97 10.44
N LYS A 155 14.75 1.86 9.70
CA LYS A 155 14.39 3.25 9.55
C LYS A 155 14.53 3.63 8.09
N LEU A 156 13.49 4.22 7.53
CA LEU A 156 13.50 4.78 6.19
C LEU A 156 13.38 6.30 6.29
N VAL A 157 14.23 7.02 5.57
CA VAL A 157 14.24 8.48 5.55
C VAL A 157 14.07 8.92 4.11
N PHE A 158 12.98 9.64 3.85
CA PHE A 158 12.70 10.23 2.55
C PHE A 158 13.28 11.65 2.51
N PRO A 159 14.06 12.00 1.46
CA PRO A 159 14.61 13.34 1.31
C PRO A 159 13.54 14.40 1.02
N GLU A 160 13.85 15.65 1.34
CA GLU A 160 13.03 16.81 0.96
C GLU A 160 12.90 16.91 -0.56
N GLY A 161 11.75 17.38 -1.04
CA GLY A 161 11.43 17.48 -2.47
C GLY A 161 10.55 16.34 -2.97
N ILE A 162 10.52 15.19 -2.29
CA ILE A 162 9.56 14.12 -2.59
C ILE A 162 8.15 14.59 -2.20
N THR A 163 7.25 14.62 -3.18
CA THR A 163 5.84 15.01 -3.01
C THR A 163 4.91 13.81 -2.91
N GLU A 164 5.31 12.65 -3.43
CA GLU A 164 4.51 11.43 -3.47
C GLU A 164 5.38 10.19 -3.20
N ILE A 165 4.84 9.21 -2.46
CA ILE A 165 5.53 7.95 -2.13
C ILE A 165 4.64 6.79 -2.53
N GLY A 166 5.20 5.73 -3.10
CA GLY A 166 4.40 4.59 -3.56
C GLY A 166 3.52 4.95 -4.75
N TYR A 167 4.00 5.87 -5.58
CA TYR A 167 3.36 6.27 -6.82
C TYR A 167 4.30 5.96 -7.97
N GLY A 168 3.76 5.34 -9.01
CA GLY A 168 4.43 5.18 -10.29
C GLY A 168 3.51 5.75 -11.33
N ASP A 169 3.95 6.81 -12.02
CA ASP A 169 3.26 7.28 -13.21
C ASP A 169 3.25 6.11 -14.20
N THR A 170 2.12 5.43 -14.37
CA THR A 170 1.94 4.59 -15.55
C THR A 170 1.67 5.52 -16.72
N ALA A 171 2.68 6.32 -17.07
CA ALA A 171 2.81 6.85 -18.40
C ALA A 171 2.95 5.64 -19.32
N GLU A 172 1.83 5.25 -19.93
CA GLU A 172 1.72 4.36 -21.09
C GLU A 172 2.42 2.99 -20.96
N GLY A 173 1.69 1.91 -20.57
CA GLY A 173 2.20 0.57 -20.91
C GLY A 173 1.54 -0.67 -20.31
N PHE A 174 1.10 -0.64 -19.05
CA PHE A 174 0.54 -1.85 -18.40
C PHE A 174 -0.95 -1.71 -18.16
N ASN A 175 -1.73 -1.97 -19.21
CA ASN A 175 -3.19 -2.02 -19.15
C ASN A 175 -3.66 -3.36 -18.57
N TYR A 176 -3.49 -3.55 -17.25
CA TYR A 176 -4.35 -4.45 -16.48
C TYR A 176 -5.43 -3.58 -15.84
N GLY A 177 -6.70 -3.79 -16.20
CA GLY A 177 -7.87 -2.92 -15.95
C GLY A 177 -8.27 -2.64 -14.49
N THR A 178 -7.34 -2.67 -13.55
CA THR A 178 -7.45 -2.19 -12.18
C THR A 178 -6.11 -1.52 -11.86
N ARG A 179 -6.10 -0.23 -11.46
CA ARG A 179 -4.88 0.51 -11.10
C ARG A 179 -3.94 -0.42 -10.31
N PRO A 180 -2.71 -0.71 -10.78
CA PRO A 180 -1.82 -1.58 -10.03
C PRO A 180 -1.54 -0.91 -8.69
N LEU A 181 -1.95 -1.55 -7.59
CA LEU A 181 -1.59 -1.10 -6.25
C LEU A 181 -0.05 -1.06 -6.18
N MET A 182 0.51 0.13 -5.97
CA MET A 182 1.96 0.33 -5.96
C MET A 182 2.51 0.03 -4.57
N GLU A 183 2.67 -1.27 -4.29
CA GLU A 183 3.16 -1.85 -3.03
C GLU A 183 4.64 -1.56 -2.74
N SER A 184 5.13 -0.34 -2.96
CA SER A 184 6.55 -0.04 -3.09
C SER A 184 7.38 -0.39 -1.87
N PHE A 185 6.94 0.03 -0.69
CA PHE A 185 7.59 -0.27 0.58
C PHE A 185 6.77 -1.28 1.41
N ALA A 186 5.97 -2.12 0.74
CA ALA A 186 5.19 -3.16 1.39
C ALA A 186 6.08 -4.28 1.95
N ASP A 187 5.55 -5.01 2.94
CA ASP A 187 6.18 -6.17 3.57
C ASP A 187 7.60 -5.94 4.12
N MET A 188 7.94 -4.70 4.46
CA MET A 188 9.15 -4.39 5.22
C MET A 188 8.98 -4.79 6.70
N LYS A 189 9.00 -6.09 6.98
CA LYS A 189 8.75 -6.71 8.30
C LYS A 189 9.66 -6.23 9.43
N TYR A 190 10.77 -5.55 9.12
CA TYR A 190 11.71 -5.00 10.10
C TYR A 190 11.66 -3.48 10.22
N LEU A 191 10.91 -2.79 9.36
CA LEU A 191 10.76 -1.34 9.40
C LEU A 191 10.05 -0.94 10.69
N GLN A 192 10.64 -0.02 11.45
CA GLN A 192 10.12 0.45 12.75
C GLN A 192 9.73 1.91 12.70
N GLU A 193 10.37 2.70 11.84
CA GLU A 193 10.21 4.15 11.72
C GLU A 193 10.30 4.58 10.27
N VAL A 194 9.41 5.48 9.85
CA VAL A 194 9.50 6.21 8.59
C VAL A 194 9.53 7.70 8.88
N VAL A 195 10.49 8.39 8.27
CA VAL A 195 10.61 9.85 8.32
C VAL A 195 10.22 10.38 6.95
N PHE A 196 9.08 11.06 6.90
CA PHE A 196 8.56 11.73 5.71
C PHE A 196 9.07 13.17 5.61
N PRO A 197 9.27 13.72 4.39
CA PRO A 197 9.62 15.11 4.20
C PRO A 197 8.38 16.00 4.37
N GLU A 198 8.58 17.28 4.67
CA GLU A 198 7.46 18.23 4.79
C GLU A 198 6.79 18.54 3.44
N SER A 199 7.48 18.27 2.32
CA SER A 199 6.94 18.40 0.96
C SER A 199 5.92 17.32 0.56
N LEU A 200 5.78 16.24 1.33
CA LEU A 200 4.93 15.11 0.97
C LEU A 200 3.43 15.48 1.01
N THR A 201 2.75 15.30 -0.11
CA THR A 201 1.31 15.54 -0.25
C THR A 201 0.50 14.25 -0.36
N THR A 202 1.09 13.16 -0.84
CA THR A 202 0.37 11.90 -1.08
C THR A 202 1.18 10.67 -0.61
N ILE A 203 0.50 9.76 0.10
CA ILE A 203 1.00 8.40 0.35
C ILE A 203 0.17 7.45 -0.51
N GLY A 204 0.82 6.77 -1.45
CA GLY A 204 0.22 5.94 -2.49
C GLY A 204 -0.28 4.58 -2.02
N ASP A 205 -0.87 3.87 -2.98
CA ASP A 205 -1.60 2.62 -2.78
C ASP A 205 -0.70 1.54 -2.15
N SER A 206 -1.12 0.96 -1.03
CA SER A 206 -0.39 -0.10 -0.33
C SER A 206 1.07 0.22 0.01
N ALA A 207 1.47 1.49 -0.01
CA ALA A 207 2.88 1.90 0.04
C ALA A 207 3.64 1.27 1.22
N PHE A 208 3.02 1.13 2.39
CA PHE A 208 3.58 0.50 3.59
C PHE A 208 2.73 -0.67 4.11
N SER A 209 1.93 -1.29 3.24
CA SER A 209 1.12 -2.48 3.58
C SER A 209 2.01 -3.59 4.16
N GLY A 210 1.54 -4.32 5.17
CA GLY A 210 2.28 -5.45 5.74
C GLY A 210 3.56 -5.08 6.53
N CYS A 211 3.82 -3.79 6.77
CA CYS A 211 4.91 -3.32 7.62
C CYS A 211 4.65 -3.60 9.12
N THR A 212 4.59 -4.87 9.49
CA THR A 212 4.14 -5.37 10.81
C THR A 212 4.99 -4.91 11.99
N SER A 213 6.21 -4.42 11.78
CA SER A 213 7.07 -3.84 12.83
C SER A 213 6.99 -2.31 12.96
N LEU A 214 6.26 -1.62 12.06
CA LEU A 214 6.21 -0.16 12.02
C LEU A 214 5.48 0.35 13.26
N LYS A 215 6.18 1.08 14.14
CA LYS A 215 5.64 1.48 15.46
C LYS A 215 5.01 2.86 15.45
N SER A 216 5.56 3.76 14.66
CA SER A 216 5.16 5.16 14.62
C SER A 216 5.45 5.74 13.24
N VAL A 217 4.51 6.54 12.76
CA VAL A 217 4.70 7.43 11.61
C VAL A 217 4.37 8.85 12.05
N THR A 218 5.24 9.79 11.69
CA THR A 218 4.95 11.22 11.86
C THR A 218 4.55 11.75 10.50
N LEU A 219 3.25 12.04 10.33
CA LEU A 219 2.73 12.54 9.06
C LEU A 219 3.03 14.04 8.92
N PRO A 220 3.48 14.51 7.74
CA PRO A 220 3.82 15.90 7.53
C PRO A 220 2.57 16.78 7.49
N LYS A 221 2.71 18.05 7.91
CA LYS A 221 1.56 18.96 8.07
C LYS A 221 0.86 19.32 6.76
N GLY A 222 1.54 19.13 5.63
CA GLY A 222 1.02 19.39 4.28
C GLY A 222 0.31 18.20 3.64
N LEU A 223 0.31 17.02 4.28
CA LEU A 223 -0.23 15.79 3.70
C LEU A 223 -1.71 15.95 3.35
N LYS A 224 -2.06 15.62 2.10
CA LYS A 224 -3.42 15.78 1.54
C LYS A 224 -4.16 14.46 1.44
N LYS A 225 -3.48 13.39 1.04
CA LYS A 225 -4.11 12.13 0.69
C LYS A 225 -3.36 10.91 1.21
N ILE A 226 -4.12 9.94 1.72
CA ILE A 226 -3.64 8.59 2.05
C ILE A 226 -4.46 7.60 1.23
N CYS A 227 -3.82 6.92 0.29
CA CYS A 227 -4.49 6.08 -0.69
C CYS A 227 -4.80 4.67 -0.15
N ILE A 228 -5.38 3.84 -1.03
CA ILE A 228 -5.90 2.50 -0.72
C ILE A 228 -4.84 1.67 0.02
N ASN A 229 -5.21 1.06 1.15
CA ASN A 229 -4.36 0.12 1.91
C ASN A 229 -2.97 0.63 2.33
N ALA A 230 -2.68 1.93 2.27
CA ALA A 230 -1.35 2.49 2.49
C ALA A 230 -0.63 1.97 3.75
N PHE A 231 -1.34 1.74 4.85
CA PHE A 231 -0.85 1.17 6.12
C PHE A 231 -1.64 -0.08 6.56
N MET A 232 -2.22 -0.81 5.61
CA MET A 232 -2.91 -2.07 5.88
C MET A 232 -1.97 -3.04 6.61
N GLU A 233 -2.47 -3.76 7.62
CA GLU A 233 -1.70 -4.76 8.39
C GLU A 233 -0.41 -4.24 9.07
N CYS A 234 -0.27 -2.93 9.26
CA CYS A 234 0.74 -2.33 10.15
C CYS A 234 0.41 -2.62 11.63
N THR A 235 0.53 -3.89 12.05
CA THR A 235 0.05 -4.40 13.34
C THR A 235 0.77 -3.84 14.57
N SER A 236 1.97 -3.28 14.41
CA SER A 236 2.69 -2.57 15.48
C SER A 236 2.38 -1.08 15.57
N LEU A 237 1.65 -0.50 14.61
CA LEU A 237 1.38 0.93 14.54
C LEU A 237 0.22 1.27 15.47
N LYS A 238 0.54 1.77 16.67
CA LYS A 238 -0.47 1.97 17.73
C LYS A 238 -1.16 3.32 17.69
N LYS A 239 -0.46 4.36 17.25
CA LYS A 239 -0.94 5.73 17.26
C LYS A 239 -0.51 6.44 15.98
N VAL A 240 -1.45 7.19 15.41
CA VAL A 240 -1.20 8.11 14.31
C VAL A 240 -1.93 9.42 14.60
N THR A 241 -1.24 10.53 14.39
CA THR A 241 -1.88 11.85 14.37
C THR A 241 -2.08 12.26 12.92
N LEU A 242 -3.33 12.27 12.47
CA LEU A 242 -3.75 12.63 11.12
C LEU A 242 -3.86 14.16 11.04
N PRO A 243 -3.07 14.87 10.22
CA PRO A 243 -3.15 16.33 10.13
C PRO A 243 -4.49 16.80 9.52
N ASP A 244 -4.98 17.97 9.96
CA ASP A 244 -6.22 18.60 9.46
C ASP A 244 -6.16 19.00 7.96
N SER A 245 -4.96 18.94 7.37
CA SER A 245 -4.72 19.13 5.93
C SER A 245 -5.20 17.97 5.08
N ILE A 246 -5.41 16.77 5.67
CA ILE A 246 -5.89 15.60 4.96
C ILE A 246 -7.31 15.87 4.47
N GLU A 247 -7.47 15.74 3.16
CA GLU A 247 -8.74 15.87 2.46
C GLU A 247 -9.33 14.48 2.16
N GLU A 248 -8.50 13.47 1.94
CA GLU A 248 -8.96 12.15 1.50
C GLU A 248 -8.18 11.00 2.18
N ILE A 249 -8.92 10.02 2.68
CA ILE A 249 -8.39 8.72 3.13
C ILE A 249 -9.23 7.64 2.46
N GLU A 250 -8.56 6.79 1.68
CA GLU A 250 -9.21 5.82 0.82
C GLU A 250 -9.38 4.43 1.49
N TYR A 251 -9.90 3.49 0.71
CA TYR A 251 -10.26 2.15 1.14
C TYR A 251 -9.15 1.42 1.90
N GLY A 252 -9.45 0.99 3.12
CA GLY A 252 -8.58 0.12 3.90
C GLY A 252 -7.24 0.73 4.31
N ALA A 253 -7.06 2.05 4.20
CA ALA A 253 -5.79 2.74 4.48
C ALA A 253 -5.12 2.32 5.80
N PHE A 254 -5.89 2.00 6.84
CA PHE A 254 -5.40 1.49 8.13
C PHE A 254 -6.03 0.15 8.52
N GLN A 255 -6.62 -0.59 7.58
CA GLN A 255 -7.30 -1.85 7.85
C GLN A 255 -6.36 -2.86 8.52
N ASN A 256 -6.85 -3.54 9.56
CA ASN A 256 -6.10 -4.54 10.33
C ASN A 256 -4.77 -4.01 10.95
N SER A 257 -4.56 -2.70 11.00
CA SER A 257 -3.42 -2.12 11.71
C SER A 257 -3.57 -2.19 13.24
N GLY A 258 -2.48 -1.93 13.94
CA GLY A 258 -2.43 -1.95 15.41
C GLY A 258 -3.06 -0.73 16.09
N LEU A 259 -3.72 0.15 15.34
CA LEU A 259 -4.15 1.46 15.83
C LEU A 259 -5.08 1.33 17.02
N THR A 260 -4.71 1.98 18.13
CA THR A 260 -5.55 2.16 19.32
C THR A 260 -6.01 3.60 19.47
N GLU A 261 -5.31 4.55 18.86
CA GLU A 261 -5.58 5.99 18.97
C GLU A 261 -5.30 6.69 17.64
N ALA A 262 -6.29 7.42 17.13
CA ALA A 262 -6.16 8.37 16.03
C ALA A 262 -7.17 9.51 16.19
N ASN A 263 -6.90 10.65 15.56
CA ASN A 263 -7.88 11.73 15.42
C ASN A 263 -8.52 11.69 14.03
N ILE A 264 -9.74 12.21 13.89
CA ILE A 264 -10.39 12.38 12.59
C ILE A 264 -10.05 13.78 12.05
N PRO A 265 -9.52 13.93 10.82
CA PRO A 265 -9.27 15.24 10.23
C PRO A 265 -10.56 16.04 10.01
N LYS A 266 -10.55 17.34 10.34
CA LYS A 266 -11.75 18.20 10.26
C LYS A 266 -12.37 18.31 8.86
N ASN A 267 -11.52 18.27 7.82
CA ASN A 267 -11.93 18.43 6.43
C ASN A 267 -11.96 17.10 5.67
N LEU A 268 -11.94 15.97 6.39
CA LEU A 268 -11.95 14.66 5.77
C LEU A 268 -13.18 14.53 4.88
N LYS A 269 -12.94 14.22 3.61
CA LYS A 269 -13.92 13.78 2.62
C LYS A 269 -13.55 12.34 2.28
N THR A 270 -14.41 11.41 2.67
CA THR A 270 -14.22 10.01 2.34
C THR A 270 -15.58 9.41 2.03
N ASP A 271 -15.57 8.47 1.10
CA ASP A 271 -16.67 7.57 0.79
C ASP A 271 -16.46 6.19 1.43
N CYS A 272 -15.46 6.04 2.31
CA CYS A 272 -15.03 4.76 2.84
C CYS A 272 -15.36 4.53 4.33
N GLY A 273 -16.17 3.50 4.61
CA GLY A 273 -16.45 3.03 5.97
C GLY A 273 -15.53 1.88 6.42
N CYS A 274 -14.36 1.72 5.77
CA CYS A 274 -13.39 0.67 6.08
C CYS A 274 -11.99 1.18 6.40
N ILE A 275 -11.82 2.49 6.57
CA ILE A 275 -10.51 3.11 6.85
C ILE A 275 -9.83 2.42 8.03
N PHE A 276 -10.57 2.18 9.12
CA PHE A 276 -10.07 1.61 10.35
C PHE A 276 -10.54 0.17 10.58
N ARG A 277 -11.03 -0.51 9.53
CA ARG A 277 -11.64 -1.84 9.67
C ARG A 277 -10.73 -2.81 10.40
N GLY A 278 -11.22 -3.43 11.46
CA GLY A 278 -10.48 -4.46 12.20
C GLY A 278 -9.37 -3.92 13.13
N THR A 279 -9.26 -2.60 13.29
CA THR A 279 -8.33 -1.99 14.25
C THR A 279 -8.93 -1.96 15.67
N PRO A 280 -8.10 -1.94 16.73
CA PRO A 280 -8.56 -1.60 18.07
C PRO A 280 -9.23 -0.21 18.18
N PHE A 281 -8.81 0.75 17.36
CA PHE A 281 -9.34 2.11 17.33
C PHE A 281 -10.80 2.15 16.85
N GLU A 282 -11.14 1.39 15.81
CA GLU A 282 -12.53 1.24 15.38
C GLU A 282 -13.42 0.68 16.50
N LYS A 283 -12.91 -0.28 17.28
CA LYS A 283 -13.63 -0.78 18.47
C LYS A 283 -13.80 0.28 19.56
N THR A 284 -12.89 1.24 19.65
CA THR A 284 -13.03 2.40 20.55
C THR A 284 -14.13 3.32 20.02
N LEU A 285 -14.15 3.63 18.72
CA LEU A 285 -15.22 4.43 18.10
C LEU A 285 -16.60 3.79 18.32
N GLU A 286 -16.72 2.47 18.18
CA GLU A 286 -17.95 1.73 18.43
C GLU A 286 -18.43 1.86 19.89
N LYS A 287 -17.51 1.86 20.87
CA LYS A 287 -17.85 1.98 22.29
C LYS A 287 -18.20 3.40 22.72
N GLU A 288 -17.58 4.38 22.07
CA GLU A 288 -17.75 5.80 22.38
C GLU A 288 -18.89 6.45 21.58
N ALA A 289 -19.45 5.73 20.59
CA ALA A 289 -20.59 6.18 19.82
C ALA A 289 -21.77 6.52 20.73
N THR A 290 -22.32 7.71 20.55
CA THR A 290 -23.56 8.14 21.19
C THR A 290 -24.74 7.74 20.29
N GLY A 291 -25.28 6.54 20.52
CA GLY A 291 -26.36 5.96 19.71
C GLY A 291 -25.84 4.93 18.70
N ASP A 292 -26.65 4.66 17.67
CA ASP A 292 -26.40 3.57 16.74
C ASP A 292 -25.47 3.91 15.57
N PHE A 293 -24.91 5.11 15.55
CA PHE A 293 -24.14 5.62 14.43
C PHE A 293 -22.78 6.16 14.87
N ILE A 294 -21.75 5.82 14.11
CA ILE A 294 -20.44 6.48 14.13
C ILE A 294 -20.47 7.51 13.00
N ILE A 295 -20.39 8.79 13.37
CA ILE A 295 -20.46 9.93 12.45
C ILE A 295 -19.18 10.76 12.58
N PHE A 296 -18.56 11.07 11.45
CA PHE A 296 -17.40 11.95 11.39
C PHE A 296 -17.78 13.35 10.90
N ASN A 297 -17.26 14.36 11.59
CA ASN A 297 -17.46 15.78 11.25
C ASN A 297 -18.94 16.17 11.07
N ASP A 298 -19.84 15.51 11.80
CA ASP A 298 -21.30 15.68 11.76
C ASP A 298 -22.00 15.42 10.41
N VAL A 299 -21.25 15.09 9.35
CA VAL A 299 -21.77 14.98 7.97
C VAL A 299 -21.49 13.63 7.30
N LEU A 300 -20.52 12.86 7.80
CA LEU A 300 -20.14 11.56 7.21
C LEU A 300 -20.62 10.42 8.10
N LEU A 301 -21.61 9.68 7.65
CA LEU A 301 -22.02 8.45 8.33
C LEU A 301 -21.02 7.34 8.02
N TYR A 302 -20.09 7.09 8.95
CA TYR A 302 -19.02 6.11 8.80
C TYR A 302 -19.54 4.67 8.97
N LYS A 303 -20.35 4.43 10.02
CA LYS A 303 -20.82 3.08 10.36
C LYS A 303 -22.10 3.09 11.20
N TYR A 304 -22.99 2.16 10.92
CA TYR A 304 -24.12 1.78 11.76
C TYR A 304 -23.70 0.60 12.65
N ILE A 305 -23.97 0.73 13.95
CA ILE A 305 -23.62 -0.26 14.98
C ILE A 305 -24.86 -0.72 15.78
N GLY A 306 -26.04 -0.22 15.41
CA GLY A 306 -27.31 -0.53 16.09
C GLY A 306 -27.88 -1.90 15.72
N GLY A 307 -28.94 -2.26 16.45
CA GLY A 307 -29.66 -3.53 16.29
C GLY A 307 -31.10 -3.38 15.79
N ASP A 308 -31.53 -2.16 15.48
CA ASP A 308 -32.92 -1.84 15.17
C ASP A 308 -33.39 -2.41 13.84
N GLU A 309 -34.68 -2.77 13.79
CA GLU A 309 -35.35 -3.17 12.54
C GLU A 309 -35.72 -1.97 11.67
N ASN A 310 -35.98 -0.81 12.26
CA ASN A 310 -36.39 0.40 11.56
C ASN A 310 -35.40 1.51 11.90
N VAL A 311 -34.56 1.87 10.93
CA VAL A 311 -33.48 2.83 11.12
C VAL A 311 -33.86 4.17 10.51
N VAL A 312 -33.67 5.25 11.27
CA VAL A 312 -33.81 6.62 10.77
C VAL A 312 -32.45 7.29 10.83
N ILE A 313 -31.88 7.62 9.68
CA ILE A 313 -30.58 8.30 9.62
C ILE A 313 -30.76 9.76 10.09
N PRO A 314 -29.89 10.29 10.96
CA PRO A 314 -30.00 11.65 11.46
C PRO A 314 -29.94 12.72 10.36
N ASN A 315 -30.72 13.79 10.50
CA ASN A 315 -30.63 14.96 9.64
C ASN A 315 -29.23 15.60 9.72
N GLY A 316 -28.77 16.17 8.60
CA GLY A 316 -27.46 16.83 8.52
C GLY A 316 -26.37 15.94 7.91
N ILE A 317 -26.58 14.62 7.89
CA ILE A 317 -25.70 13.69 7.16
C ILE A 317 -25.75 14.02 5.66
N GLU A 318 -24.58 14.20 5.07
CA GLU A 318 -24.41 14.52 3.65
C GLU A 318 -23.95 13.30 2.83
N SER A 319 -23.20 12.39 3.44
CA SER A 319 -22.65 11.20 2.78
C SER A 319 -22.76 9.98 3.67
N ILE A 320 -23.18 8.86 3.09
CA ILE A 320 -23.16 7.55 3.72
C ILE A 320 -21.99 6.77 3.13
N CYS A 321 -21.01 6.45 3.98
CA CYS A 321 -19.80 5.76 3.55
C CYS A 321 -20.05 4.30 3.16
N SER A 322 -19.12 3.74 2.39
CA SER A 322 -19.14 2.33 2.00
C SER A 322 -19.05 1.40 3.17
N ARG A 323 -19.89 0.37 3.12
CA ARG A 323 -20.07 -0.59 4.19
C ARG A 323 -20.57 0.03 5.51
N ALA A 324 -21.13 1.24 5.49
CA ALA A 324 -21.72 1.83 6.69
C ALA A 324 -22.82 0.94 7.30
N PHE A 325 -23.59 0.22 6.48
CA PHE A 325 -24.60 -0.76 6.89
C PHE A 325 -24.23 -2.19 6.50
N TRP A 326 -22.93 -2.48 6.35
CA TRP A 326 -22.46 -3.80 5.95
C TRP A 326 -22.87 -4.86 6.96
N GLU A 327 -23.46 -5.94 6.46
CA GLU A 327 -23.99 -7.04 7.26
C GLU A 327 -25.00 -6.61 8.35
N ALA A 328 -25.71 -5.50 8.16
CA ALA A 328 -26.80 -5.10 9.04
C ALA A 328 -27.99 -6.07 8.87
N GLN A 329 -27.95 -7.23 9.53
CA GLN A 329 -28.89 -8.33 9.30
C GLN A 329 -30.28 -8.13 9.93
N ASN A 330 -30.40 -7.21 10.90
CA ASN A 330 -31.66 -6.95 11.58
C ASN A 330 -32.52 -5.88 10.89
N ILE A 331 -31.93 -5.05 10.03
CA ILE A 331 -32.64 -3.91 9.44
C ILE A 331 -33.69 -4.41 8.45
N LYS A 332 -34.89 -3.82 8.52
CA LYS A 332 -35.99 -4.01 7.57
C LYS A 332 -36.28 -2.73 6.82
N THR A 333 -36.32 -1.60 7.52
CA THR A 333 -36.55 -0.30 6.89
C THR A 333 -35.46 0.69 7.22
N VAL A 334 -35.12 1.53 6.25
CA VAL A 334 -34.18 2.64 6.43
C VAL A 334 -34.80 3.91 5.84
N GLU A 335 -34.92 4.94 6.67
CA GLU A 335 -35.30 6.29 6.26
C GLU A 335 -34.04 7.15 6.14
N ILE A 336 -33.77 7.62 4.92
CA ILE A 336 -32.62 8.46 4.61
C ILE A 336 -33.11 9.92 4.48
N PRO A 337 -32.52 10.89 5.19
CA PRO A 337 -32.95 12.30 5.15
C PRO A 337 -32.52 13.01 3.87
N GLU A 338 -33.26 14.07 3.51
CA GLU A 338 -33.02 14.92 2.31
C GLU A 338 -31.67 15.67 2.32
N SER A 339 -30.90 15.61 3.41
CA SER A 339 -29.54 16.14 3.45
C SER A 339 -28.53 15.23 2.73
N VAL A 340 -28.84 13.93 2.56
CA VAL A 340 -27.91 12.94 2.00
C VAL A 340 -27.79 13.12 0.49
N LYS A 341 -26.56 13.32 0.01
CA LYS A 341 -26.23 13.52 -1.40
C LYS A 341 -25.60 12.28 -2.03
N TYR A 342 -24.89 11.48 -1.22
CA TYR A 342 -24.09 10.34 -1.68
C TYR A 342 -24.37 9.07 -0.86
N ILE A 343 -24.59 7.95 -1.54
CA ILE A 343 -24.66 6.60 -0.94
C ILE A 343 -23.59 5.74 -1.61
N ASN A 344 -22.48 5.54 -0.92
CA ASN A 344 -21.31 4.90 -1.50
C ASN A 344 -21.30 3.43 -1.09
N GLY A 345 -21.78 2.42 -1.82
CA GLY A 345 -21.57 1.01 -1.40
C GLY A 345 -22.13 0.63 -0.01
N ALA A 346 -23.13 1.37 0.51
CA ALA A 346 -23.39 1.42 1.95
C ALA A 346 -24.12 0.19 2.53
N PHE A 347 -25.05 -0.39 1.78
CA PHE A 347 -25.98 -1.42 2.22
C PHE A 347 -25.61 -2.83 1.75
N GLN A 348 -24.37 -3.04 1.29
CA GLN A 348 -23.89 -4.33 0.85
C GLN A 348 -24.12 -5.42 1.91
N TYR A 349 -24.65 -6.58 1.53
CA TYR A 349 -24.98 -7.70 2.44
C TYR A 349 -26.01 -7.37 3.54
N SER A 350 -26.77 -6.27 3.44
CA SER A 350 -27.76 -5.90 4.45
C SER A 350 -29.13 -6.56 4.21
N SER A 351 -29.91 -6.74 5.28
CA SER A 351 -31.24 -7.35 5.21
C SER A 351 -32.38 -6.38 4.88
N VAL A 352 -32.08 -5.18 4.39
CA VAL A 352 -33.09 -4.15 4.15
C VAL A 352 -34.21 -4.65 3.24
N GLU A 353 -35.46 -4.52 3.69
CA GLU A 353 -36.66 -4.89 2.92
C GLU A 353 -37.17 -3.73 2.08
N SER A 354 -37.09 -2.51 2.64
CA SER A 354 -37.57 -1.28 2.01
C SER A 354 -36.69 -0.10 2.40
N ILE A 355 -36.30 0.70 1.40
CA ILE A 355 -35.53 1.93 1.61
C ILE A 355 -36.21 3.10 0.91
N LYS A 356 -36.34 4.21 1.64
CA LYS A 356 -36.81 5.48 1.08
C LYS A 356 -35.60 6.32 0.72
N LEU A 357 -35.30 6.41 -0.58
CA LEU A 357 -34.26 7.28 -1.10
C LEU A 357 -34.77 8.73 -1.16
N PRO A 358 -34.05 9.72 -0.62
CA PRO A 358 -34.39 11.14 -0.75
C PRO A 358 -34.16 11.64 -2.16
N ASN A 359 -34.84 12.73 -2.51
CA ASN A 359 -34.73 13.36 -3.83
C ASN A 359 -33.40 14.12 -4.01
N SER A 360 -32.58 14.24 -2.97
CA SER A 360 -31.27 14.88 -2.99
C SER A 360 -30.14 14.02 -3.56
N ILE A 361 -30.31 12.69 -3.67
CA ILE A 361 -29.23 11.78 -4.11
C ILE A 361 -28.88 11.99 -5.57
N LYS A 362 -27.58 12.03 -5.85
CA LYS A 362 -27.03 12.14 -7.21
C LYS A 362 -26.48 10.84 -7.76
N VAL A 363 -25.86 10.03 -6.90
CA VAL A 363 -25.17 8.81 -7.30
C VAL A 363 -25.53 7.68 -6.35
N ILE A 364 -25.87 6.52 -6.91
CA ILE A 364 -25.90 5.24 -6.21
C ILE A 364 -24.64 4.50 -6.64
N ASP A 365 -23.65 4.42 -5.76
CA ASP A 365 -22.33 3.92 -6.12
C ASP A 365 -22.30 2.39 -6.33
N ARG A 366 -21.18 1.90 -6.84
CA ARG A 366 -20.91 0.48 -7.01
C ARG A 366 -21.21 -0.31 -5.73
N TYR A 367 -21.82 -1.48 -5.90
CA TYR A 367 -22.21 -2.37 -4.82
C TYR A 367 -23.14 -1.79 -3.74
N ALA A 368 -23.77 -0.62 -3.94
CA ALA A 368 -24.59 0.08 -2.92
C ALA A 368 -25.58 -0.82 -2.18
N PHE A 369 -26.27 -1.70 -2.89
CA PHE A 369 -27.25 -2.67 -2.40
C PHE A 369 -26.92 -4.10 -2.85
N CYS A 370 -25.66 -4.38 -3.22
CA CYS A 370 -25.24 -5.71 -3.64
C CYS A 370 -25.46 -6.72 -2.51
N ASP A 371 -25.94 -7.92 -2.87
CA ASP A 371 -26.26 -9.00 -1.94
C ASP A 371 -27.27 -8.60 -0.85
N CYS A 372 -28.28 -7.78 -1.17
CA CYS A 372 -29.41 -7.51 -0.27
C CYS A 372 -30.53 -8.57 -0.45
N PRO A 373 -30.58 -9.66 0.36
CA PRO A 373 -31.47 -10.79 0.10
C PRO A 373 -32.96 -10.46 0.25
N SER A 374 -33.29 -9.43 1.02
CA SER A 374 -34.67 -9.12 1.43
C SER A 374 -35.26 -7.90 0.72
N LEU A 375 -34.47 -7.17 -0.08
CA LEU A 375 -34.92 -5.94 -0.73
C LEU A 375 -35.97 -6.29 -1.80
N LYS A 376 -37.23 -5.90 -1.58
CA LYS A 376 -38.36 -6.29 -2.45
C LYS A 376 -38.62 -5.31 -3.57
N LYS A 377 -38.54 -4.03 -3.23
CA LYS A 377 -38.85 -2.93 -4.13
C LYS A 377 -38.00 -1.72 -3.79
N ILE A 378 -37.53 -1.04 -4.84
CA ILE A 378 -36.89 0.26 -4.70
C ILE A 378 -37.42 1.26 -5.73
N THR A 379 -37.50 2.52 -5.32
CA THR A 379 -37.80 3.65 -6.21
C THR A 379 -36.55 4.52 -6.27
N ILE A 380 -35.97 4.64 -7.45
CA ILE A 380 -34.81 5.47 -7.75
C ILE A 380 -35.35 6.85 -8.19
N PRO A 381 -35.09 7.92 -7.42
CA PRO A 381 -35.64 9.24 -7.71
C PRO A 381 -35.04 9.84 -8.97
N ALA A 382 -35.76 10.77 -9.60
CA ALA A 382 -35.37 11.38 -10.87
C ALA A 382 -34.05 12.18 -10.80
N SER A 383 -33.57 12.49 -9.59
CA SER A 383 -32.32 13.20 -9.33
C SER A 383 -31.06 12.36 -9.47
N VAL A 384 -31.18 11.03 -9.51
CA VAL A 384 -30.04 10.12 -9.66
C VAL A 384 -29.51 10.21 -11.09
N GLU A 385 -28.23 10.58 -11.21
CA GLU A 385 -27.51 10.77 -12.46
C GLU A 385 -26.73 9.50 -12.86
N GLU A 386 -26.30 8.69 -11.88
CA GLU A 386 -25.52 7.47 -12.09
C GLU A 386 -25.89 6.35 -11.09
N ILE A 387 -25.96 5.12 -11.59
CA ILE A 387 -26.02 3.88 -10.83
C ILE A 387 -24.79 3.05 -11.17
N GLY A 388 -23.88 2.87 -10.21
CA GLY A 388 -22.60 2.21 -10.39
C GLY A 388 -22.67 0.70 -10.58
N ASP A 389 -21.54 0.11 -10.95
CA ASP A 389 -21.43 -1.31 -11.26
C ASP A 389 -21.92 -2.19 -10.10
N HIS A 390 -22.66 -3.26 -10.43
CA HIS A 390 -23.15 -4.23 -9.45
C HIS A 390 -24.02 -3.64 -8.31
N ALA A 391 -24.55 -2.42 -8.44
CA ALA A 391 -25.22 -1.71 -7.35
C ALA A 391 -26.40 -2.49 -6.72
N PHE A 392 -27.08 -3.35 -7.49
CA PHE A 392 -28.15 -4.24 -7.05
C PHE A 392 -27.88 -5.68 -7.50
N GLU A 393 -26.62 -6.11 -7.55
CA GLU A 393 -26.28 -7.50 -7.85
C GLU A 393 -26.76 -8.42 -6.71
N ASN A 394 -27.23 -9.63 -7.05
CA ASN A 394 -27.62 -10.69 -6.11
C ASN A 394 -28.64 -10.27 -5.03
N CYS A 395 -29.65 -9.50 -5.43
CA CYS A 395 -30.85 -9.18 -4.65
C CYS A 395 -32.03 -10.11 -5.08
N PRO A 396 -32.08 -11.38 -4.65
CA PRO A 396 -33.04 -12.37 -5.15
C PRO A 396 -34.51 -12.04 -4.86
N SER A 397 -34.80 -11.20 -3.86
CA SER A 397 -36.17 -10.76 -3.56
C SER A 397 -36.60 -9.51 -4.33
N LEU A 398 -35.71 -8.90 -5.13
CA LEU A 398 -35.98 -7.63 -5.80
C LEU A 398 -36.92 -7.85 -6.98
N GLU A 399 -38.22 -7.73 -6.72
CA GLU A 399 -39.28 -7.98 -7.71
C GLU A 399 -39.51 -6.78 -8.62
N GLN A 400 -39.37 -5.55 -8.09
CA GLN A 400 -39.70 -4.32 -8.81
C GLN A 400 -38.69 -3.20 -8.54
N THR A 401 -38.23 -2.55 -9.60
CA THR A 401 -37.47 -1.31 -9.51
C THR A 401 -38.17 -0.23 -10.35
N ILE A 402 -38.49 0.89 -9.71
CA ILE A 402 -39.03 2.08 -10.39
C ILE A 402 -37.88 3.06 -10.57
N ILE A 403 -37.60 3.48 -11.79
CA ILE A 403 -36.57 4.49 -12.09
C ILE A 403 -37.28 5.71 -12.65
N GLU A 404 -37.37 6.77 -11.85
CA GLU A 404 -38.10 8.00 -12.24
C GLU A 404 -37.29 8.90 -13.19
N GLY A 405 -35.97 8.66 -13.30
CA GLY A 405 -35.06 9.41 -14.15
C GLY A 405 -34.46 8.58 -15.29
N SER A 406 -33.30 9.01 -15.78
CA SER A 406 -32.52 8.29 -16.80
C SER A 406 -31.04 8.26 -16.41
N PRO A 407 -30.68 7.61 -15.29
CA PRO A 407 -29.30 7.55 -14.83
C PRO A 407 -28.43 6.78 -15.82
N LYS A 408 -27.15 7.13 -15.87
CA LYS A 408 -26.13 6.28 -16.48
C LYS A 408 -26.03 4.98 -15.68
N MET A 409 -26.11 3.84 -16.36
CA MET A 409 -26.03 2.52 -15.75
C MET A 409 -24.61 1.97 -15.87
N GLY A 410 -24.06 1.47 -14.77
CA GLY A 410 -22.85 0.68 -14.74
C GLY A 410 -23.03 -0.73 -15.29
N GLU A 411 -21.97 -1.52 -15.21
CA GLU A 411 -21.96 -2.93 -15.57
C GLU A 411 -22.68 -3.78 -14.51
N ASP A 412 -23.36 -4.84 -14.95
CA ASP A 412 -23.95 -5.86 -14.06
C ASP A 412 -24.87 -5.34 -12.92
N VAL A 413 -25.45 -4.13 -13.06
CA VAL A 413 -26.24 -3.46 -12.00
C VAL A 413 -27.28 -4.36 -11.34
N PHE A 414 -28.00 -5.19 -12.10
CA PHE A 414 -29.05 -6.08 -11.59
C PHE A 414 -28.73 -7.58 -11.78
N LYS A 415 -27.45 -7.92 -11.96
CA LYS A 415 -27.02 -9.31 -12.15
C LYS A 415 -27.51 -10.18 -10.98
N GLY A 416 -28.17 -11.30 -11.28
CA GLY A 416 -28.73 -12.19 -10.25
C GLY A 416 -30.03 -11.70 -9.57
N SER A 417 -30.49 -10.46 -9.82
CA SER A 417 -31.68 -9.87 -9.18
C SER A 417 -32.91 -9.84 -10.09
N ASN A 418 -32.73 -9.62 -11.39
CA ASN A 418 -33.77 -9.65 -12.44
C ASN A 418 -35.13 -8.97 -12.09
N PRO A 419 -35.17 -7.71 -11.60
CA PRO A 419 -36.42 -7.04 -11.29
C PRO A 419 -37.23 -6.64 -12.53
N LEU A 420 -38.54 -6.45 -12.35
CA LEU A 420 -39.35 -5.69 -13.31
C LEU A 420 -38.95 -4.21 -13.25
N LEU A 421 -38.44 -3.68 -14.36
CA LEU A 421 -38.05 -2.29 -14.51
C LEU A 421 -39.23 -1.45 -15.00
N ASN A 422 -39.70 -0.52 -14.17
CA ASN A 422 -40.74 0.44 -14.53
C ASN A 422 -40.12 1.85 -14.66
N ASN A 423 -40.24 2.42 -15.85
CA ASN A 423 -39.85 3.80 -16.12
C ASN A 423 -41.13 4.63 -16.37
N PRO A 424 -41.66 5.35 -15.36
CA PRO A 424 -42.79 6.24 -15.56
C PRO A 424 -42.33 7.38 -16.48
N LYS A 425 -42.82 7.34 -17.73
CA LYS A 425 -42.54 8.32 -18.80
C LYS A 425 -42.68 9.78 -18.36
#